data_AF-A0A433UIW6-F1
#
_entry.id   AF-A0A433UIW6-F1
#
_cell.length_a   1.000
_cell.length_b   1.000
_cell.length_c   1.000
_cell.angle_alpha   90.00
_cell.angle_beta   90.00
_cell.angle_gamma   90.00
#
_symmetry.space_group_name_H-M   'P 1'
#
loop_
_entity.id
_entity.type
_entity.pdbx_description
1 polymer ?
#
loop_
_entity_poly.entity_id
_entity_poly.type
_entity_poly.pdbx_seq_one_letter_code
_entity_poly.pdbx_strand_id
1 'polypeptide(L)'
;MSDKIQGKFYPLQNEEVIKIFTELTKSQASVLLYIRTLDPYGNGINIRASQIANSLKISRNAVYEAIRVLGEKDYLVIEDVEYTMRLHHKGILSNLNCDTCQSDTHVSSEDDADIPGLQQPSGDDASNSQMKSVTSGLKSAPETPAVKETQAPKNNKTYKDFEDSLSVEERESFLEFGLKMASDLPKPPQLPKKWIAKNWEEVRDKWLLSCNKPSTTQTNKWENHPSRVEWLNEINQLGAVTFMCDEDGDVDSERKEFFEWAEKANLIE
;
A
#
# COMPACT_ATOMS: atom_id res chain seq x y z
N MET A 1 10.21 29.30 -41.27
CA MET A 1 11.08 28.49 -40.40
C MET A 1 10.18 27.93 -39.31
N SER A 2 10.17 26.62 -39.10
CA SER A 2 9.31 26.01 -38.08
C SER A 2 10.11 25.88 -36.80
N ASP A 3 9.77 26.67 -35.77
CA ASP A 3 10.41 26.58 -34.47
C ASP A 3 10.11 25.22 -33.84
N LYS A 4 11.15 24.38 -33.79
CA LYS A 4 11.03 23.00 -33.35
C LYS A 4 10.86 22.98 -31.83
N ILE A 5 9.62 22.86 -31.36
CA ILE A 5 9.30 22.87 -29.93
C ILE A 5 10.11 21.80 -29.22
N GLN A 6 10.91 22.23 -28.24
CA GLN A 6 11.92 21.40 -27.60
C GLN A 6 11.41 20.95 -26.23
N GLY A 7 11.04 19.68 -26.08
CA GLY A 7 10.52 19.13 -24.82
C GLY A 7 10.08 17.68 -24.96
N LYS A 8 9.87 17.01 -23.82
CA LYS A 8 9.16 15.73 -23.77
C LYS A 8 7.67 16.03 -23.75
N PHE A 9 6.91 15.49 -24.69
CA PHE A 9 5.45 15.61 -24.72
C PHE A 9 4.81 14.39 -24.08
N TYR A 10 3.92 14.64 -23.11
CA TYR A 10 3.02 13.62 -22.59
C TYR A 10 1.67 13.76 -23.28
N PRO A 11 1.18 12.74 -24.01
CA PRO A 11 -0.17 12.75 -24.57
C PRO A 11 -1.17 12.58 -23.42
N LEU A 12 -2.00 13.60 -23.20
CA LEU A 12 -3.05 13.61 -22.19
C LEU A 12 -4.40 13.57 -22.91
N GLN A 13 -5.26 12.60 -22.60
CA GLN A 13 -6.55 12.46 -23.26
C GLN A 13 -7.54 13.53 -22.78
N ASN A 14 -8.52 13.91 -23.61
CA ASN A 14 -9.48 14.97 -23.25
C ASN A 14 -10.36 14.52 -22.07
N GLU A 15 -10.73 13.25 -22.09
CA GLU A 15 -11.48 12.53 -21.07
C GLU A 15 -10.74 12.54 -19.72
N GLU A 16 -9.42 12.32 -19.73
CA GLU A 16 -8.58 12.44 -18.54
C GLU A 16 -8.53 13.87 -18.01
N VAL A 17 -8.40 14.89 -18.89
CA VAL A 17 -8.42 16.30 -18.51
C VAL A 17 -9.75 16.64 -17.83
N ILE A 18 -10.88 16.28 -18.44
CA ILE A 18 -12.21 16.51 -17.86
C ILE A 18 -12.30 15.85 -16.48
N LYS A 19 -11.95 14.56 -16.37
CA LYS A 19 -11.97 13.81 -15.10
C LYS A 19 -11.15 14.50 -14.01
N ILE A 20 -9.91 14.90 -14.33
CA ILE A 20 -9.01 15.61 -13.41
C ILE A 20 -9.66 16.91 -12.91
N PHE A 21 -10.21 17.73 -13.80
CA PHE A 21 -10.82 19.01 -13.40
C PHE A 21 -12.20 18.88 -12.74
N THR A 22 -12.89 17.75 -12.88
CA THR A 22 -14.12 17.45 -12.12
C THR A 22 -13.85 16.88 -10.74
N GLU A 23 -12.79 16.08 -10.56
CA GLU A 23 -12.53 15.32 -9.33
C GLU A 23 -11.52 15.99 -8.37
N LEU A 24 -10.74 16.96 -8.86
CA LEU A 24 -9.64 17.58 -8.13
C LEU A 24 -9.76 19.10 -8.12
N THR A 25 -9.36 19.72 -7.02
CA THR A 25 -9.19 21.17 -6.96
C THR A 25 -8.09 21.65 -7.91
N LYS A 26 -8.13 22.92 -8.31
CA LYS A 26 -7.13 23.53 -9.21
C LYS A 26 -5.68 23.30 -8.73
N SER A 27 -5.43 23.34 -7.43
CA SER A 27 -4.10 23.08 -6.84
C SER A 27 -3.68 21.61 -6.99
N GLN A 28 -4.58 20.66 -6.69
CA GLN A 28 -4.33 19.21 -6.87
C GLN A 28 -4.08 18.86 -8.34
N ALA A 29 -4.94 19.32 -9.25
CA ALA A 29 -4.77 19.13 -10.69
C ALA A 29 -3.43 19.70 -11.19
N SER A 30 -3.04 20.89 -10.72
CA SER A 30 -1.75 21.51 -11.09
C SER A 30 -0.55 20.69 -10.61
N VAL A 31 -0.59 20.14 -9.40
CA VAL A 31 0.47 19.28 -8.84
C VAL A 31 0.55 17.96 -9.62
N LEU A 32 -0.58 17.31 -9.90
CA LEU A 32 -0.64 16.07 -10.68
C LEU A 32 -0.06 16.25 -12.09
N LEU A 33 -0.49 17.29 -12.81
CA LEU A 33 -0.01 17.58 -14.16
C LEU A 33 1.49 17.89 -14.16
N TYR A 34 1.97 18.68 -13.20
CA TYR A 34 3.40 18.97 -13.04
C TYR A 34 4.22 17.69 -12.84
N ILE A 35 3.77 16.78 -11.95
CA ILE A 35 4.43 15.50 -11.71
C ILE A 35 4.47 14.66 -13.00
N ARG A 36 3.35 14.56 -13.74
CA ARG A 36 3.30 13.85 -15.04
C ARG A 36 4.24 14.44 -16.11
N THR A 37 4.53 15.75 -16.11
CA THR A 37 5.53 16.31 -17.04
C THR A 37 6.97 15.90 -16.71
N LEU A 38 7.24 15.52 -15.46
CA LEU A 38 8.55 15.07 -15.00
C LEU A 38 8.69 13.54 -15.10
N ASP A 39 7.64 12.80 -14.75
CA ASP A 39 7.54 11.35 -14.90
C ASP A 39 6.31 10.94 -15.76
N PRO A 40 6.44 11.01 -17.09
CA PRO A 40 5.37 10.61 -18.00
C PRO A 40 5.13 9.09 -18.07
N TYR A 41 6.01 8.25 -17.50
CA TYR A 41 5.92 6.78 -17.65
C TYR A 41 5.82 6.03 -16.32
N GLY A 42 5.79 6.72 -15.18
CA GLY A 42 5.70 6.09 -13.86
C GLY A 42 6.99 5.37 -13.43
N ASN A 43 8.16 5.86 -13.85
CA ASN A 43 9.44 5.28 -13.43
C ASN A 43 9.82 5.62 -11.96
N GLY A 44 9.08 6.53 -11.33
CA GLY A 44 9.38 7.10 -10.04
C GLY A 44 10.32 8.32 -10.15
N ILE A 45 10.00 9.39 -9.42
CA ILE A 45 10.85 10.58 -9.31
C ILE A 45 11.01 11.03 -7.86
N ASN A 46 12.25 11.27 -7.45
CA ASN A 46 12.52 11.95 -6.19
C ASN A 46 12.42 13.47 -6.39
N ILE A 47 11.33 14.07 -5.91
CA ILE A 47 11.12 15.52 -5.98
C ILE A 47 10.67 16.08 -4.63
N ARG A 48 11.28 17.19 -4.21
CA ARG A 48 10.92 17.84 -2.95
C ARG A 48 9.68 18.71 -3.14
N ALA A 49 8.74 18.66 -2.21
CA ALA A 49 7.55 19.52 -2.20
C ALA A 49 7.88 21.03 -2.30
N SER A 50 9.06 21.45 -1.81
CA SER A 50 9.55 22.83 -1.97
C SER A 50 9.87 23.20 -3.42
N GLN A 51 10.31 22.27 -4.26
CA GLN A 51 10.56 22.51 -5.69
C GLN A 51 9.22 22.68 -6.43
N ILE A 52 8.25 21.80 -6.17
CA ILE A 52 6.88 21.87 -6.72
C ILE A 52 6.24 23.23 -6.37
N ALA A 53 6.28 23.61 -5.08
CA ALA A 53 5.75 24.89 -4.60
C ALA A 53 6.38 26.10 -5.32
N ASN A 54 7.71 26.08 -5.50
CA ASN A 54 8.44 27.15 -6.19
C ASN A 54 8.15 27.22 -7.69
N SER A 55 7.93 26.09 -8.36
CA SER A 55 7.55 26.02 -9.77
C SER A 55 6.11 26.47 -10.01
N LEU A 56 5.15 25.96 -9.23
CA LEU A 56 3.72 26.22 -9.40
C LEU A 56 3.22 27.51 -8.70
N LYS A 57 4.08 28.19 -7.93
CA LYS A 57 3.75 29.40 -7.15
C LYS A 57 2.61 29.19 -6.14
N ILE A 58 2.54 28.00 -5.56
CA ILE A 58 1.58 27.64 -4.51
C ILE A 58 2.28 27.41 -3.17
N SER A 59 1.53 27.43 -2.06
CA SER A 59 2.11 27.20 -0.73
C SER A 59 2.60 25.76 -0.58
N ARG A 60 3.65 25.54 0.23
CA ARG A 60 4.13 24.19 0.55
C ARG A 60 3.03 23.33 1.18
N ASN A 61 2.15 23.92 2.00
CA ASN A 61 1.03 23.20 2.60
C ASN A 61 0.03 22.70 1.53
N ALA A 62 -0.28 23.53 0.53
CA ALA A 62 -1.13 23.11 -0.59
C ALA A 62 -0.50 21.99 -1.43
N VAL A 63 0.83 21.92 -1.53
CA VAL A 63 1.53 20.78 -2.15
C VAL A 63 1.39 19.51 -1.32
N TYR A 64 1.58 19.57 0.00
CA TYR A 64 1.43 18.39 0.86
C TYR A 64 -0.01 17.86 0.88
N GLU A 65 -1.02 18.74 1.03
CA GLU A 65 -2.42 18.35 0.94
C GLU A 65 -2.80 17.82 -0.45
N ALA A 66 -2.22 18.38 -1.52
CA ALA A 66 -2.42 17.85 -2.87
C ALA A 66 -1.83 16.44 -3.01
N ILE A 67 -0.59 16.21 -2.57
CA ILE A 67 0.06 14.89 -2.62
C ILE A 67 -0.74 13.86 -1.81
N ARG A 68 -1.21 14.24 -0.61
CA ARG A 68 -2.05 13.36 0.24
C ARG A 68 -3.33 12.93 -0.48
N VAL A 69 -4.13 13.88 -0.98
CA VAL A 69 -5.40 13.58 -1.67
C VAL A 69 -5.19 12.86 -3.00
N LEU A 70 -4.07 13.10 -3.70
CA LEU A 70 -3.72 12.36 -4.91
C LEU A 70 -3.32 10.91 -4.61
N GLY A 71 -2.69 10.64 -3.46
CA GLY A 71 -2.45 9.28 -2.96
C GLY A 71 -3.74 8.58 -2.55
N GLU A 72 -4.62 9.24 -1.80
CA GLU A 72 -5.95 8.73 -1.41
C GLU A 72 -6.88 8.39 -2.60
N LYS A 73 -6.56 8.89 -3.79
CA LYS A 73 -7.32 8.69 -5.04
C LYS A 73 -6.58 7.84 -6.08
N ASP A 74 -5.52 7.13 -5.70
CA ASP A 74 -4.68 6.30 -6.58
C ASP A 74 -4.11 7.04 -7.82
N TYR A 75 -3.98 8.38 -7.76
CA TYR A 75 -3.28 9.15 -8.79
C TYR A 75 -1.76 9.11 -8.62
N LEU A 76 -1.26 8.81 -7.41
CA LEU A 76 0.16 8.75 -7.07
C LEU A 76 0.43 7.62 -6.07
N VAL A 77 1.42 6.76 -6.36
CA VAL A 77 2.00 5.85 -5.35
C VAL A 77 3.14 6.59 -4.65
N ILE A 78 3.09 6.69 -3.32
CA ILE A 78 4.09 7.39 -2.49
C ILE A 78 4.98 6.36 -1.83
N GLU A 79 6.17 6.15 -2.37
CA GLU A 79 7.05 5.03 -1.99
C GLU A 79 7.97 5.33 -0.80
N ASP A 80 8.36 6.60 -0.61
CA ASP A 80 9.25 7.03 0.49
C ASP A 80 8.85 8.40 1.04
N VAL A 81 8.64 8.48 2.36
CA VAL A 81 8.60 9.76 3.09
C VAL A 81 9.63 9.73 4.22
N GLU A 82 10.90 9.99 3.89
CA GLU A 82 11.97 10.14 4.89
C GLU A 82 11.75 11.39 5.76
N TYR A 83 11.07 11.23 6.89
CA TYR A 83 10.89 12.29 7.88
C TYR A 83 12.18 12.52 8.69
N THR A 84 12.94 13.56 8.37
CA THR A 84 14.04 14.03 9.24
C THR A 84 13.47 14.83 10.41
N MET A 85 13.17 14.15 11.52
CA MET A 85 12.69 14.79 12.75
C MET A 85 13.85 15.05 13.72
N ARG A 86 13.85 16.21 14.38
CA ARG A 86 14.78 16.53 15.47
C ARG A 86 13.98 16.86 16.73
N LEU A 87 14.06 15.98 17.72
CA LEU A 87 13.36 16.18 18.99
C LEU A 87 14.11 17.22 19.83
N HIS A 88 13.52 18.39 20.03
CA HIS A 88 14.03 19.37 20.98
C HIS A 88 13.59 18.99 22.40
N HIS A 89 14.53 18.54 23.22
CA HIS A 89 14.31 18.07 24.60
C HIS A 89 13.97 19.19 25.62
N LYS A 90 13.76 20.44 25.17
CA LYS A 90 13.20 21.52 26.00
C LYS A 90 11.68 21.32 26.13
N GLY A 91 11.25 20.57 27.14
CA GLY A 91 9.84 20.48 27.52
C GLY A 91 9.42 19.22 28.28
N ILE A 92 10.19 18.12 28.22
CA ILE A 92 9.74 16.80 28.72
C ILE A 92 10.36 16.43 30.08
N LEU A 93 11.50 17.01 30.48
CA LEU A 93 12.19 16.70 31.74
C LEU A 93 12.64 17.97 32.50
N SER A 94 11.74 18.93 32.66
CA SER A 94 11.96 20.09 33.52
C SER A 94 10.65 20.54 34.17
N ASN A 95 10.20 19.76 35.17
CA ASN A 95 9.45 20.16 36.38
C ASN A 95 8.84 18.93 37.08
N LEU A 96 9.71 18.00 37.50
CA LEU A 96 9.39 16.95 38.49
C LEU A 96 10.13 17.26 39.79
N ASN A 97 9.78 18.39 40.39
CA ASN A 97 9.96 18.67 41.81
C ASN A 97 8.66 19.31 42.29
N CYS A 98 7.68 18.45 42.59
CA CYS A 98 6.49 18.85 43.32
C CYS A 98 6.80 18.68 44.80
N ASP A 99 6.85 19.80 45.54
CA ASP A 99 6.62 19.79 46.97
C ASP A 99 6.24 21.21 47.41
N THR A 100 4.98 21.39 47.82
CA THR A 100 4.51 22.36 48.84
C THR A 100 4.86 23.86 48.60
N CYS A 101 3.92 24.82 48.46
CA CYS A 101 2.62 24.98 49.12
C CYS A 101 1.75 26.11 48.51
N GLN A 102 0.44 26.03 48.82
CA GLN A 102 -0.49 27.13 49.11
C GLN A 102 -1.02 28.04 47.97
N SER A 103 -2.34 27.95 47.83
CA SER A 103 -3.30 29.04 47.61
C SER A 103 -2.80 30.44 47.98
N ASP A 104 -3.10 31.45 47.15
CA ASP A 104 -4.39 32.14 47.32
C ASP A 104 -4.81 33.04 46.12
N THR A 105 -6.11 32.96 45.82
CA THR A 105 -7.03 34.05 45.44
C THR A 105 -6.49 35.38 44.87
N HIS A 106 -6.82 35.66 43.60
CA HIS A 106 -7.44 36.96 43.29
C HIS A 106 -8.46 36.88 42.15
N VAL A 107 -9.65 37.42 42.40
CA VAL A 107 -10.76 37.57 41.45
C VAL A 107 -10.85 39.04 41.02
N SER A 108 -11.02 39.30 39.73
CA SER A 108 -11.67 40.49 39.13
C SER A 108 -11.83 40.15 37.64
N SER A 109 -13.04 39.98 37.07
CA SER A 109 -14.17 40.91 36.95
C SER A 109 -13.96 42.00 35.88
N GLU A 110 -14.85 41.96 34.86
CA GLU A 110 -15.46 43.11 34.16
C GLU A 110 -14.54 43.92 33.20
N ASP A 111 -14.92 44.48 32.05
CA ASP A 111 -16.17 44.60 31.25
C ASP A 111 -15.78 45.06 29.81
N ASP A 112 -16.56 45.11 28.71
CA ASP A 112 -17.93 44.72 28.28
C ASP A 112 -17.94 44.67 26.70
N ALA A 113 -19.09 44.46 26.03
CA ALA A 113 -19.55 44.88 24.67
C ALA A 113 -18.56 45.03 23.47
N ASP A 114 -18.90 44.67 22.22
CA ASP A 114 -20.13 45.04 21.50
C ASP A 114 -20.35 44.20 20.21
N ILE A 115 -21.60 44.11 19.72
CA ILE A 115 -22.02 43.50 18.43
C ILE A 115 -23.09 44.40 17.78
N PRO A 116 -22.83 44.89 16.55
CA PRO A 116 -23.78 44.65 15.44
C PRO A 116 -23.05 44.39 14.10
N GLY A 117 -23.61 43.74 13.07
CA GLY A 117 -24.97 43.22 12.84
C GLY A 117 -25.39 43.47 11.37
N LEU A 118 -26.12 42.52 10.75
CA LEU A 118 -26.73 42.60 9.39
C LEU A 118 -25.72 42.45 8.21
N GLN A 119 -26.05 41.87 7.04
CA GLN A 119 -27.36 41.56 6.43
C GLN A 119 -27.29 40.41 5.37
N GLN A 120 -28.31 39.55 5.29
CA GLN A 120 -28.69 38.82 4.06
C GLN A 120 -29.64 39.70 3.21
N PRO A 121 -29.77 39.45 1.89
CA PRO A 121 -30.85 38.60 1.33
C PRO A 121 -30.32 37.57 0.29
N SER A 122 -30.89 36.38 0.05
CA SER A 122 -32.27 35.92 -0.22
C SER A 122 -32.81 36.22 -1.63
N GLY A 123 -33.41 35.19 -2.25
CA GLY A 123 -34.21 35.28 -3.50
C GLY A 123 -33.61 34.57 -4.72
N ASP A 124 -34.31 33.74 -5.51
CA ASP A 124 -35.34 32.70 -5.29
C ASP A 124 -35.60 31.98 -6.65
N ASP A 125 -36.39 30.90 -6.66
CA ASP A 125 -37.07 30.27 -7.83
C ASP A 125 -36.22 29.62 -8.98
N ALA A 126 -36.73 28.63 -9.75
CA ALA A 126 -37.77 27.61 -9.50
C ALA A 126 -37.76 26.52 -10.61
N SER A 127 -38.26 25.33 -10.26
CA SER A 127 -39.16 24.49 -11.09
C SER A 127 -38.75 23.94 -12.50
N ASN A 128 -38.57 22.61 -12.52
CA ASN A 128 -39.52 21.62 -13.11
C ASN A 128 -39.16 20.85 -14.41
N SER A 129 -39.75 19.65 -14.48
CA SER A 129 -40.09 18.81 -15.64
C SER A 129 -39.05 17.83 -16.22
N GLN A 130 -38.96 16.67 -15.57
CA GLN A 130 -39.42 15.38 -16.12
C GLN A 130 -39.51 15.25 -17.67
N MET A 131 -38.76 14.31 -18.24
CA MET A 131 -39.17 13.57 -19.45
C MET A 131 -38.73 12.10 -19.40
N LYS A 132 -39.55 11.20 -19.95
CA LYS A 132 -39.40 9.72 -19.89
C LYS A 132 -38.96 9.13 -21.23
N SER A 133 -38.52 7.87 -21.18
CA SER A 133 -38.41 6.91 -22.30
C SER A 133 -37.19 7.13 -23.22
N VAL A 134 -36.61 6.11 -23.88
CA VAL A 134 -37.19 4.85 -24.39
C VAL A 134 -36.27 3.64 -24.17
N THR A 135 -36.88 2.47 -23.93
CA THR A 135 -36.24 1.15 -23.85
C THR A 135 -36.16 0.46 -25.21
N SER A 136 -34.98 -0.05 -25.59
CA SER A 136 -34.71 -1.09 -26.63
C SER A 136 -33.29 -1.62 -26.39
N GLY A 137 -32.93 -2.91 -26.44
CA GLY A 137 -33.66 -4.14 -26.76
C GLY A 137 -32.79 -5.08 -27.62
N LEU A 138 -32.68 -6.38 -27.23
CA LEU A 138 -31.84 -7.48 -27.82
C LEU A 138 -30.35 -7.46 -27.38
N LYS A 139 -29.79 -8.43 -26.65
CA LYS A 139 -29.66 -9.91 -26.81
C LYS A 139 -28.62 -10.35 -27.88
N SER A 140 -27.45 -10.83 -27.45
CA SER A 140 -27.15 -12.29 -27.35
C SER A 140 -25.79 -12.57 -26.69
N ALA A 141 -25.65 -13.74 -26.07
CA ALA A 141 -24.38 -14.41 -25.72
C ALA A 141 -24.32 -15.75 -26.50
N PRO A 142 -23.44 -16.73 -26.22
CA PRO A 142 -22.11 -16.74 -25.57
C PRO A 142 -21.02 -17.46 -26.44
N GLU A 143 -19.96 -17.97 -25.81
CA GLU A 143 -19.07 -19.13 -26.15
C GLU A 143 -17.57 -18.81 -26.40
N THR A 144 -16.64 -19.10 -25.46
CA THR A 144 -15.87 -20.34 -25.08
C THR A 144 -14.54 -20.55 -25.85
N PRO A 145 -13.55 -21.37 -25.39
CA PRO A 145 -12.16 -20.88 -25.29
C PRO A 145 -11.08 -21.69 -26.05
N ALA A 146 -9.86 -21.13 -26.15
CA ALA A 146 -8.62 -21.84 -26.50
C ALA A 146 -7.46 -21.20 -25.69
N VAL A 147 -6.92 -21.84 -24.65
CA VAL A 147 -5.87 -22.88 -24.64
C VAL A 147 -4.47 -22.35 -24.92
N LYS A 148 -3.63 -22.55 -23.90
CA LYS A 148 -2.21 -22.20 -23.70
C LYS A 148 -1.29 -22.36 -24.90
N GLU A 149 -0.35 -21.41 -25.06
CA GLU A 149 1.04 -21.73 -25.41
C GLU A 149 1.98 -21.32 -24.28
N THR A 150 2.79 -22.28 -23.83
CA THR A 150 3.79 -22.09 -22.79
C THR A 150 5.07 -21.51 -23.39
N GLN A 151 5.29 -20.21 -23.22
CA GLN A 151 6.63 -19.62 -23.38
C GLN A 151 7.13 -19.17 -22.01
N ALA A 152 8.18 -19.81 -21.52
CA ALA A 152 8.83 -19.41 -20.27
C ALA A 152 9.38 -17.98 -20.44
N PRO A 153 8.85 -16.97 -19.74
CA PRO A 153 9.35 -15.62 -19.89
C PRO A 153 10.71 -15.54 -19.20
N LYS A 154 11.75 -15.21 -19.97
CA LYS A 154 12.95 -14.56 -19.42
C LYS A 154 12.54 -13.15 -18.99
N ASN A 155 11.80 -13.09 -17.91
CA ASN A 155 11.34 -11.86 -17.29
C ASN A 155 12.55 -11.19 -16.63
N ASN A 156 12.88 -9.98 -17.10
CA ASN A 156 13.75 -9.07 -16.37
C ASN A 156 12.98 -8.59 -15.13
N LYS A 157 12.77 -9.49 -14.15
CA LYS A 157 12.11 -9.14 -12.89
C LYS A 157 13.01 -8.14 -12.18
N THR A 158 12.50 -6.95 -11.95
CA THR A 158 13.07 -5.99 -11.02
C THR A 158 12.84 -6.52 -9.60
N TYR A 159 13.65 -6.07 -8.64
CA TYR A 159 13.43 -6.35 -7.21
C TYR A 159 11.96 -6.09 -6.79
N LYS A 160 11.39 -4.98 -7.28
CA LYS A 160 10.00 -4.57 -7.05
C LYS A 160 8.97 -5.55 -7.66
N ASP A 161 9.19 -6.01 -8.89
CA ASP A 161 8.33 -7.01 -9.56
C ASP A 161 8.34 -8.38 -8.82
N PHE A 162 9.40 -8.66 -8.07
CA PHE A 162 9.46 -9.81 -7.18
C PHE A 162 8.75 -9.52 -5.85
N GLU A 163 9.05 -8.39 -5.20
CA GLU A 163 8.46 -7.96 -3.93
C GLU A 163 6.92 -7.83 -4.02
N ASP A 164 6.39 -7.35 -5.15
CA ASP A 164 4.95 -7.26 -5.47
C ASP A 164 4.34 -8.59 -5.94
N SER A 165 5.16 -9.64 -6.16
CA SER A 165 4.67 -11.00 -6.41
C SER A 165 4.56 -11.87 -5.15
N LEU A 166 4.99 -11.35 -4.00
CA LEU A 166 4.87 -11.99 -2.68
C LEU A 166 3.62 -11.52 -1.93
N SER A 167 3.06 -12.37 -1.07
CA SER A 167 2.11 -11.94 -0.04
C SER A 167 2.78 -10.98 0.96
N VAL A 168 1.98 -10.30 1.80
CA VAL A 168 2.51 -9.41 2.85
C VAL A 168 3.40 -10.20 3.83
N GLU A 169 2.95 -11.38 4.23
CA GLU A 169 3.65 -12.28 5.15
C GLU A 169 4.91 -12.89 4.52
N GLU A 170 4.86 -13.24 3.24
CA GLU A 170 6.03 -13.69 2.48
C GLU A 170 7.07 -12.58 2.33
N ARG A 171 6.63 -11.34 2.08
CA ARG A 171 7.49 -10.15 1.99
C ARG A 171 8.18 -9.87 3.32
N GLU A 172 7.49 -9.96 4.45
CA GLU A 172 8.08 -9.86 5.78
C GLU A 172 9.11 -10.97 6.03
N SER A 173 8.76 -12.24 5.75
CA SER A 173 9.66 -13.39 5.91
C SER A 173 10.93 -13.27 5.04
N PHE A 174 10.80 -12.83 3.80
CA PHE A 174 11.92 -12.58 2.89
C PHE A 174 12.84 -11.47 3.43
N LEU A 175 12.25 -10.39 3.96
CA LEU A 175 13.01 -9.25 4.48
C LEU A 175 13.75 -9.62 5.78
N GLU A 176 13.13 -10.35 6.71
CA GLU A 176 13.81 -10.88 7.90
C GLU A 176 14.97 -11.81 7.54
N PHE A 177 14.76 -12.73 6.60
CA PHE A 177 15.80 -13.63 6.11
C PHE A 177 16.97 -12.85 5.50
N GLY A 178 16.69 -11.86 4.65
CA GLY A 178 17.70 -10.98 4.06
C GLY A 178 18.47 -10.16 5.10
N LEU A 179 17.80 -9.67 6.16
CA LEU A 179 18.43 -8.92 7.25
C LEU A 179 19.39 -9.79 8.06
N LYS A 180 18.98 -11.03 8.36
CA LYS A 180 19.82 -12.03 9.01
C LYS A 180 21.04 -12.36 8.15
N MET A 181 20.82 -12.69 6.88
CA MET A 181 21.89 -13.00 5.93
C MET A 181 22.88 -11.84 5.75
N ALA A 182 22.41 -10.60 5.73
CA ALA A 182 23.26 -9.41 5.69
C ALA A 182 24.11 -9.24 6.95
N SER A 183 23.59 -9.63 8.12
CA SER A 183 24.27 -9.56 9.41
C SER A 183 25.35 -10.63 9.57
N ASP A 184 25.12 -11.82 8.99
CA ASP A 184 26.06 -12.96 8.99
C ASP A 184 27.24 -12.78 8.02
N LEU A 185 27.30 -11.69 7.24
CA LEU A 185 28.41 -11.40 6.34
C LEU A 185 29.69 -11.05 7.11
N PRO A 186 30.89 -11.46 6.63
CA PRO A 186 32.17 -11.13 7.26
C PRO A 186 32.49 -9.62 7.27
N LYS A 187 31.72 -8.82 6.53
CA LYS A 187 31.66 -7.36 6.63
C LYS A 187 30.18 -6.93 6.55
N PRO A 188 29.49 -6.73 7.69
CA PRO A 188 28.09 -6.32 7.71
C PRO A 188 27.89 -4.99 6.95
N PRO A 189 26.89 -4.89 6.06
CA PRO A 189 26.61 -3.66 5.34
C PRO A 189 25.95 -2.63 6.26
N GLN A 190 26.39 -1.37 6.20
CA GLN A 190 25.79 -0.28 6.99
C GLN A 190 24.30 -0.03 6.67
N LEU A 191 23.83 -0.47 5.50
CA LEU A 191 22.44 -0.36 5.06
C LEU A 191 21.94 -1.73 4.58
N PRO A 192 21.56 -2.65 5.50
CA PRO A 192 21.13 -4.00 5.15
C PRO A 192 20.00 -4.04 4.12
N LYS A 193 18.96 -3.21 4.24
CA LYS A 193 17.86 -3.12 3.26
C LYS A 193 18.35 -2.78 1.84
N LYS A 194 19.29 -1.83 1.70
CA LYS A 194 19.88 -1.50 0.38
C LYS A 194 20.81 -2.60 -0.13
N TRP A 195 21.42 -3.38 0.75
CA TRP A 195 22.18 -4.57 0.37
C TRP A 195 21.24 -5.70 -0.11
N ILE A 196 20.11 -5.94 0.56
CA ILE A 196 19.09 -6.91 0.15
C ILE A 196 18.58 -6.55 -1.24
N ALA A 197 18.07 -5.33 -1.44
CA ALA A 197 17.55 -4.88 -2.73
C ALA A 197 18.60 -4.92 -3.87
N LYS A 198 19.91 -4.83 -3.55
CA LYS A 198 21.00 -4.95 -4.52
C LYS A 198 21.38 -6.40 -4.85
N ASN A 199 21.27 -7.32 -3.90
CA ASN A 199 21.65 -8.74 -4.05
C ASN A 199 20.41 -9.66 -4.00
N TRP A 200 19.25 -9.11 -4.38
CA TRP A 200 17.95 -9.69 -4.07
C TRP A 200 17.72 -11.05 -4.73
N GLU A 201 18.33 -11.32 -5.89
CA GLU A 201 18.26 -12.63 -6.55
C GLU A 201 18.94 -13.71 -5.69
N GLU A 202 20.12 -13.43 -5.14
CA GLU A 202 20.84 -14.37 -4.26
C GLU A 202 20.09 -14.57 -2.93
N VAL A 203 19.54 -13.49 -2.37
CA VAL A 203 18.71 -13.56 -1.15
C VAL A 203 17.44 -14.35 -1.43
N ARG A 204 16.77 -14.13 -2.57
CA ARG A 204 15.55 -14.85 -2.99
C ARG A 204 15.83 -16.33 -3.15
N ASP A 205 16.86 -16.70 -3.89
CA ASP A 205 17.12 -18.11 -4.19
C ASP A 205 17.48 -18.89 -2.91
N LYS A 206 18.22 -18.26 -1.99
CA LYS A 206 18.48 -18.81 -0.64
C LYS A 206 17.26 -18.80 0.26
N TRP A 207 16.40 -17.79 0.17
CA TRP A 207 15.15 -17.70 0.92
C TRP A 207 14.15 -18.77 0.46
N LEU A 208 13.99 -18.98 -0.85
CA LEU A 208 13.17 -20.07 -1.42
C LEU A 208 13.69 -21.44 -0.99
N LEU A 209 15.01 -21.66 -0.99
CA LEU A 209 15.61 -22.87 -0.42
C LEU A 209 15.36 -23.00 1.10
N SER A 210 15.14 -21.89 1.81
CA SER A 210 14.78 -21.88 3.23
C SER A 210 13.28 -22.07 3.48
N CYS A 211 12.39 -21.59 2.60
CA CYS A 211 10.94 -21.75 2.67
C CYS A 211 10.47 -23.15 2.27
N ASN A 212 11.26 -23.87 1.47
CA ASN A 212 11.19 -25.33 1.36
C ASN A 212 11.53 -26.07 2.69
N LYS A 213 11.73 -25.34 3.79
CA LYS A 213 11.53 -25.81 5.17
C LYS A 213 10.34 -25.00 5.74
N PRO A 214 9.21 -25.62 6.14
CA PRO A 214 7.93 -24.89 6.23
C PRO A 214 7.96 -23.64 7.12
N SER A 215 7.74 -22.45 6.55
CA SER A 215 7.85 -21.18 7.27
C SER A 215 6.65 -20.94 8.20
N THR A 216 6.88 -20.18 9.27
CA THR A 216 5.95 -19.93 10.38
C THR A 216 4.60 -19.32 9.98
N THR A 217 4.45 -18.79 8.77
CA THR A 217 3.16 -18.28 8.28
C THR A 217 2.08 -19.36 8.17
N GLN A 218 2.44 -20.60 7.82
CA GLN A 218 1.47 -21.70 7.77
C GLN A 218 0.89 -22.09 9.13
N THR A 219 1.55 -21.78 10.25
CA THR A 219 1.05 -22.24 11.55
C THR A 219 -0.30 -21.61 11.88
N ASN A 220 -0.48 -20.30 11.69
CA ASN A 220 -1.75 -19.63 11.97
C ASN A 220 -2.93 -20.11 11.09
N LYS A 221 -2.69 -20.55 9.84
CA LYS A 221 -3.72 -21.12 8.94
C LYS A 221 -4.33 -22.37 9.57
N TRP A 222 -3.48 -23.25 10.10
CA TRP A 222 -3.87 -24.58 10.56
C TRP A 222 -4.16 -24.67 12.06
N GLU A 223 -3.54 -23.82 12.90
CA GLU A 223 -3.82 -23.72 14.34
C GLU A 223 -5.30 -23.41 14.63
N ASN A 224 -5.93 -22.64 13.75
CA ASN A 224 -7.32 -22.17 13.87
C ASN A 224 -8.28 -22.84 12.89
N HIS A 225 -7.86 -23.90 12.18
CA HIS A 225 -8.70 -24.54 11.16
C HIS A 225 -9.92 -25.24 11.79
N PRO A 226 -11.15 -25.05 11.28
CA PRO A 226 -12.36 -25.62 11.90
C PRO A 226 -12.31 -27.15 12.02
N SER A 227 -11.73 -27.85 11.03
CA SER A 227 -11.56 -29.31 11.06
C SER A 227 -10.21 -29.77 11.65
N ARG A 228 -9.42 -28.90 12.29
CA ARG A 228 -8.08 -29.25 12.85
C ARG A 228 -8.11 -30.51 13.73
N VAL A 229 -9.10 -30.62 14.62
CA VAL A 229 -9.20 -31.74 15.58
C VAL A 229 -9.62 -33.03 14.87
N GLU A 230 -10.54 -32.91 13.92
CA GLU A 230 -11.05 -34.02 13.10
C GLU A 230 -9.93 -34.61 12.23
N TRP A 231 -9.23 -33.75 11.48
CA TRP A 231 -8.13 -34.16 10.59
C TRP A 231 -6.93 -34.74 11.34
N LEU A 232 -6.54 -34.18 12.49
CA LEU A 232 -5.49 -34.81 13.33
C LEU A 232 -5.90 -36.21 13.80
N ASN A 233 -7.16 -36.39 14.17
CA ASN A 233 -7.68 -37.69 14.58
C ASN A 233 -7.77 -38.68 13.40
N GLU A 234 -8.16 -38.23 12.21
CA GLU A 234 -8.13 -39.05 10.98
C GLU A 234 -6.70 -39.50 10.64
N ILE A 235 -5.71 -38.60 10.69
CA ILE A 235 -4.30 -38.95 10.45
C ILE A 235 -3.83 -40.03 11.44
N ASN A 236 -4.12 -39.87 12.74
CA ASN A 236 -3.71 -40.83 13.78
C ASN A 236 -4.47 -42.17 13.72
N GLN A 237 -5.71 -42.21 13.22
CA GLN A 237 -6.52 -43.44 13.14
C GLN A 237 -6.38 -44.20 11.80
N LEU A 238 -6.33 -43.48 10.68
CA LEU A 238 -6.37 -44.03 9.32
C LEU A 238 -4.99 -44.00 8.64
N GLY A 239 -4.05 -43.24 9.18
CA GLY A 239 -2.71 -43.07 8.63
C GLY A 239 -2.64 -42.01 7.53
N ALA A 240 -1.45 -41.41 7.39
CA ALA A 240 -1.18 -40.30 6.48
C ALA A 240 -1.65 -40.53 5.02
N VAL A 241 -1.43 -41.73 4.48
CA VAL A 241 -1.78 -42.07 3.10
C VAL A 241 -3.30 -42.04 2.88
N THR A 242 -4.07 -42.55 3.84
CA THR A 242 -5.54 -42.59 3.76
C THR A 242 -6.14 -41.20 3.92
N PHE A 243 -5.52 -40.34 4.72
CA PHE A 243 -5.97 -38.96 4.90
C PHE A 243 -5.71 -38.09 3.66
N MET A 244 -4.50 -38.18 3.08
CA MET A 244 -4.09 -37.34 1.94
C MET A 244 -4.73 -37.72 0.60
N CYS A 245 -5.36 -38.88 0.48
CA CYS A 245 -5.99 -39.33 -0.75
C CYS A 245 -7.52 -39.20 -0.71
N ASP A 246 -8.10 -38.76 -1.83
CA ASP A 246 -9.55 -38.74 -2.06
C ASP A 246 -10.08 -40.15 -2.40
N GLU A 247 -11.41 -40.29 -2.54
CA GLU A 247 -12.07 -41.57 -2.87
C GLU A 247 -11.57 -42.18 -4.20
N ASP A 248 -11.14 -41.33 -5.16
CA ASP A 248 -10.55 -41.73 -6.44
C ASP A 248 -9.05 -42.09 -6.35
N GLY A 249 -8.41 -41.89 -5.18
CA GLY A 249 -6.99 -42.16 -4.94
C GLY A 249 -6.03 -41.03 -5.33
N ASP A 250 -6.54 -39.94 -5.91
CA ASP A 250 -5.78 -38.71 -6.15
C ASP A 250 -5.45 -37.99 -4.83
N VAL A 251 -4.37 -37.21 -4.82
CA VAL A 251 -3.89 -36.54 -3.61
C VAL A 251 -4.57 -35.17 -3.44
N ASP A 252 -5.35 -35.02 -2.37
CA ASP A 252 -5.91 -33.74 -1.94
C ASP A 252 -4.76 -32.82 -1.50
N SER A 253 -4.59 -31.71 -2.23
CA SER A 253 -3.52 -30.74 -1.98
C SER A 253 -3.69 -29.99 -0.66
N GLU A 254 -4.92 -29.78 -0.19
CA GLU A 254 -5.20 -29.08 1.06
C GLU A 254 -4.92 -29.99 2.26
N ARG A 255 -5.37 -31.24 2.21
CA ARG A 255 -5.04 -32.26 3.23
C ARG A 255 -3.54 -32.55 3.28
N LYS A 256 -2.87 -32.59 2.12
CA LYS A 256 -1.40 -32.73 2.07
C LYS A 256 -0.69 -31.57 2.78
N GLU A 257 -1.08 -30.32 2.53
CA GLU A 257 -0.51 -29.15 3.23
C GLU A 257 -0.76 -29.21 4.74
N PHE A 258 -1.95 -29.68 5.17
CA PHE A 258 -2.25 -29.85 6.59
C PHE A 258 -1.41 -30.95 7.24
N PHE A 259 -1.24 -32.09 6.56
CA PHE A 259 -0.38 -33.19 7.04
C PHE A 259 1.08 -32.74 7.21
N GLU A 260 1.66 -32.08 6.20
CA GLU A 260 3.04 -31.56 6.26
C GLU A 260 3.24 -30.55 7.41
N TRP A 261 2.22 -29.74 7.71
CA TRP A 261 2.24 -28.87 8.88
C TRP A 261 2.15 -29.65 10.20
N ALA A 262 1.22 -30.60 10.31
CA ALA A 262 0.97 -31.36 11.54
C ALA A 262 2.16 -32.28 11.90
N GLU A 263 2.81 -32.88 10.91
CA GLU A 263 4.06 -33.64 11.05
C GLU A 263 5.16 -32.74 11.60
N LYS A 264 5.36 -31.57 10.99
CA LYS A 264 6.38 -30.62 11.47
C LYS A 264 6.11 -30.09 12.87
N ALA A 265 4.84 -29.92 13.24
CA ALA A 265 4.43 -29.48 14.56
C ALA A 265 4.52 -30.58 15.64
N ASN A 266 4.83 -31.83 15.26
CA ASN A 266 4.75 -33.02 16.13
C ASN A 266 3.37 -33.19 16.79
N LEU A 267 2.30 -33.01 16.01
CA LEU A 267 0.90 -33.19 16.44
C LEU A 267 0.32 -34.57 16.07
N ILE A 268 1.14 -35.43 15.47
CA ILE A 268 0.83 -36.78 15.01
C ILE A 268 1.60 -37.75 15.92
N GLU A 269 0.98 -38.86 16.34
CA GLU A 269 1.56 -39.88 17.24
C GLU A 269 2.09 -41.12 16.50
#